data_AF-A0A3M8H431-F1
#
_entry.id   AF-A0A3M8H431-F1
#
_cell.length_a   1.000
_cell.length_b   1.000
_cell.length_c   1.000
_cell.angle_alpha   90.00
_cell.angle_beta   90.00
_cell.angle_gamma   90.00
#
_symmetry.space_group_name_H-M   'P 1'
#
loop_
_entity.id
_entity.type
_entity.pdbx_description
1 polymer ?
#
loop_
_entity_poly.entity_id
_entity_poly.type
_entity_poly.pdbx_seq_one_letter_code
_entity_poly.pdbx_strand_id
1 'polypeptide(L)'
;MPKVLQWFLNLCLIILTFFLAFLLIKKLVDFYKILMLDGGSDYKLFLANILVFFLYFEFITMIVKYFKEDYHFPLRYFLYIGITAMVRLVIVDHEHAIDTLIFSLIILILIICYFIINITPLERPLRSWFSNKKEGN
;
A
#
# COMPACT_ATOMS: atom_id res chain seq x y z
N MET A 1 -6.74 -16.91 22.48
CA MET A 1 -6.12 -15.58 22.57
C MET A 1 -5.96 -14.82 21.24
N PRO A 2 -5.69 -15.40 20.04
CA PRO A 2 -5.49 -14.59 18.83
C PRO A 2 -6.74 -13.83 18.35
N LYS A 3 -7.95 -14.32 18.69
CA LYS A 3 -9.22 -13.71 18.25
C LYS A 3 -9.45 -12.28 18.79
N VAL A 4 -8.97 -11.96 19.99
CA VAL A 4 -9.13 -10.62 20.58
C VAL A 4 -8.26 -9.59 19.86
N LEU A 5 -7.00 -9.96 19.58
CA LEU A 5 -6.07 -9.10 18.84
C LEU A 5 -6.55 -8.86 17.41
N GLN A 6 -7.06 -9.90 16.75
CA GLN A 6 -7.61 -9.79 15.40
C GLN A 6 -8.84 -8.88 15.35
N TRP A 7 -9.72 -8.97 16.36
CA TRP A 7 -10.88 -8.11 16.48
C TRP A 7 -10.47 -6.64 16.70
N PHE A 8 -9.51 -6.38 17.59
CA PHE A 8 -8.97 -5.04 17.82
C PHE A 8 -8.30 -4.44 16.57
N LEU A 9 -7.50 -5.24 15.86
CA LEU A 9 -6.83 -4.83 14.63
C LEU A 9 -7.84 -4.46 13.54
N ASN A 10 -8.89 -5.27 13.36
CA ASN A 10 -9.98 -4.99 12.43
C ASN A 10 -10.68 -3.66 12.78
N LEU A 11 -11.03 -3.44 14.04
CA LEU A 11 -11.65 -2.19 14.48
C LEU A 11 -10.78 -0.97 14.14
N CYS A 12 -9.47 -1.07 14.39
CA CYS A 12 -8.51 -0.02 14.05
C CYS A 12 -8.44 0.22 12.53
N LEU A 13 -8.46 -0.83 11.71
CA LEU A 13 -8.43 -0.75 10.25
C LEU A 13 -9.71 -0.13 9.67
N ILE A 14 -10.88 -0.39 10.26
CA ILE A 14 -12.14 0.25 9.84
C ILE A 14 -12.07 1.75 10.12
N ILE A 15 -11.67 2.14 11.33
CA ILE A 15 -11.52 3.55 11.71
C ILE A 15 -10.51 4.24 10.80
N LEU A 16 -9.38 3.60 10.55
CA LEU A 16 -8.33 4.10 9.65
C LEU A 16 -8.85 4.29 8.23
N THR A 17 -9.61 3.33 7.70
CA THR A 17 -10.19 3.42 6.34
C THR A 17 -11.14 4.60 6.23
N PHE A 18 -12.00 4.80 7.23
CA PHE A 18 -12.92 5.93 7.27
C PHE A 18 -12.17 7.27 7.31
N PHE A 19 -11.12 7.36 8.14
CA PHE A 19 -10.27 8.53 8.22
C PHE A 19 -9.54 8.83 6.90
N LEU A 20 -8.96 7.81 6.24
CA LEU A 20 -8.31 7.96 4.94
C LEU A 20 -9.31 8.39 3.85
N ALA A 21 -10.51 7.82 3.84
CA ALA A 21 -11.56 8.21 2.89
C ALA A 21 -11.94 9.68 3.07
N PHE A 22 -12.07 10.15 4.31
CA PHE A 22 -12.32 11.56 4.61
C PHE A 22 -11.17 12.47 4.13
N LEU A 23 -9.90 12.09 4.39
CA LEU A 23 -8.73 12.82 3.91
C LEU A 23 -8.68 12.89 2.38
N LEU A 24 -9.07 11.82 1.69
CA LEU A 24 -9.10 11.75 0.23
C LEU A 24 -10.11 12.75 -0.35
N ILE A 25 -11.30 12.85 0.25
CA ILE A 25 -12.30 13.86 -0.14
C ILE A 25 -11.78 15.27 0.12
N LYS A 26 -11.12 15.50 1.26
CA LYS A 26 -10.54 16.82 1.57
C LYS A 26 -9.50 17.23 0.51
N LYS A 27 -8.61 16.30 0.11
CA LYS A 27 -7.64 16.55 -0.97
C LYS A 27 -8.30 16.83 -2.30
N LEU A 28 -9.42 16.16 -2.61
CA LEU A 28 -10.20 16.44 -3.82
C LEU A 28 -10.72 17.89 -3.84
N VAL A 29 -11.20 18.40 -2.70
CA VAL A 29 -11.64 19.79 -2.57
C VAL A 29 -10.45 20.75 -2.73
N ASP A 30 -9.28 20.43 -2.16
CA ASP A 30 -8.06 21.24 -2.32
C ASP A 30 -7.65 21.35 -3.80
N PHE A 31 -7.73 20.27 -4.59
CA PHE A 31 -7.48 20.33 -6.04
C PHE A 31 -8.44 21.24 -6.76
N TYR A 32 -9.73 21.09 -6.47
CA TYR A 32 -10.76 21.91 -7.09
C TYR A 32 -10.50 23.39 -6.82
N LYS A 33 -10.10 23.71 -5.58
CA LYS A 33 -9.72 25.07 -5.17
C LYS A 33 -8.53 25.59 -5.97
N ILE A 34 -7.45 24.83 -6.08
CA ILE A 34 -6.24 25.22 -6.83
C ILE A 34 -6.57 25.44 -8.32
N LEU A 35 -7.35 24.55 -8.93
CA LEU A 35 -7.72 24.62 -10.34
C LEU A 35 -8.57 25.86 -10.67
N MET A 36 -9.49 26.24 -9.78
CA MET A 36 -10.42 27.36 -10.02
C MET A 36 -9.91 28.72 -9.56
N LEU A 37 -9.06 28.79 -8.52
CA LEU A 37 -8.67 30.07 -7.89
C LEU A 37 -7.25 30.52 -8.22
N ASP A 38 -6.32 29.60 -8.47
CA ASP A 38 -4.88 29.90 -8.36
C ASP A 38 -4.15 30.02 -9.71
N GLY A 39 -4.84 29.83 -10.84
CA GLY A 39 -4.32 30.24 -12.15
C GLY A 39 -2.97 29.64 -12.60
N GLY A 40 -2.49 28.55 -11.99
CA GLY A 40 -1.45 27.69 -12.54
C GLY A 40 0.02 28.04 -12.24
N SER A 41 0.36 28.74 -11.16
CA SER A 41 1.77 29.13 -10.91
C SER A 41 2.68 28.01 -10.38
N ASP A 42 2.17 27.00 -9.67
CA ASP A 42 3.01 25.97 -9.02
C ASP A 42 2.63 24.52 -9.37
N TYR A 43 3.01 24.09 -10.58
CA TYR A 43 2.81 22.71 -11.06
C TYR A 43 3.45 21.65 -10.16
N LYS A 44 4.57 21.96 -9.48
CA LYS A 44 5.24 21.05 -8.53
C LYS A 44 4.35 20.77 -7.32
N LEU A 45 3.72 21.82 -6.76
CA LEU A 45 2.78 21.69 -5.63
C LEU A 45 1.51 20.94 -6.05
N PHE A 46 1.02 21.20 -7.26
CA PHE A 46 -0.11 20.47 -7.82
C PHE A 46 0.20 18.97 -7.98
N LEU A 47 1.36 18.62 -8.56
CA LEU A 47 1.80 17.24 -8.70
C LEU A 47 1.98 16.58 -7.33
N ALA A 48 2.60 17.26 -6.37
CA ALA A 48 2.78 16.75 -5.00
C ALA A 48 1.44 16.34 -4.37
N ASN A 49 0.42 17.19 -4.49
CA ASN A 49 -0.91 16.86 -4.01
C ASN A 49 -1.48 15.63 -4.72
N ILE A 50 -1.28 15.48 -6.05
CA ILE A 50 -1.77 14.31 -6.83
C ILE A 50 -1.15 13.03 -6.29
N LEU A 51 0.16 13.05 -6.05
CA LEU A 51 0.88 11.88 -5.56
C LEU A 51 0.38 11.46 -4.16
N VAL A 52 0.09 12.43 -3.29
CA VAL A 52 -0.50 12.17 -1.96
C VAL A 52 -1.93 11.62 -2.07
N PHE A 53 -2.73 12.11 -3.01
CA PHE A 53 -4.06 11.56 -3.27
C PHE A 53 -4.00 10.08 -3.69
N PHE A 54 -3.12 9.74 -4.64
CA PHE A 54 -2.93 8.35 -5.05
C PHE A 54 -2.40 7.47 -3.91
N LEU A 55 -1.56 8.02 -3.02
CA LEU A 55 -1.08 7.31 -1.83
C LEU A 55 -2.25 6.90 -0.91
N TYR A 56 -3.21 7.80 -0.64
CA TYR A 56 -4.38 7.47 0.17
C TYR A 56 -5.23 6.38 -0.48
N PHE A 57 -5.43 6.46 -1.80
CA PHE A 57 -6.13 5.41 -2.54
C PHE A 57 -5.44 4.04 -2.46
N GLU A 58 -4.10 4.01 -2.58
CA GLU A 58 -3.30 2.79 -2.45
C GLU A 58 -3.44 2.16 -1.07
N PHE A 59 -3.36 2.96 0.00
CA PHE A 59 -3.55 2.46 1.36
C PHE A 59 -4.97 1.92 1.58
N ILE A 60 -6.01 2.61 1.11
CA ILE A 60 -7.39 2.11 1.19
C ILE A 60 -7.50 0.76 0.46
N THR A 61 -6.91 0.65 -0.73
CA THR A 61 -6.90 -0.60 -1.52
C THR A 61 -6.26 -1.76 -0.76
N MET A 62 -5.17 -1.50 -0.02
CA MET A 62 -4.53 -2.50 0.83
C MET A 62 -5.44 -2.96 1.96
N ILE A 63 -6.12 -2.04 2.64
CA ILE A 63 -7.02 -2.36 3.74
C ILE A 63 -8.22 -3.15 3.22
N VAL A 64 -8.76 -2.80 2.05
CA VAL A 64 -9.81 -3.58 1.39
C VAL A 64 -9.32 -5.00 1.06
N LYS A 65 -8.07 -5.16 0.61
CA LYS A 65 -7.48 -6.49 0.37
C LYS A 65 -7.31 -7.29 1.64
N TYR A 66 -6.88 -6.67 2.73
CA TYR A 66 -6.79 -7.30 4.04
C TYR A 66 -8.12 -7.96 4.45
N PHE A 67 -9.24 -7.28 4.23
CA PHE A 67 -10.57 -7.83 4.51
C PHE A 67 -10.98 -8.95 3.54
N LYS A 68 -10.51 -8.91 2.29
CA LYS A 68 -10.82 -9.94 1.27
C LYS A 68 -9.99 -11.22 1.43
N GLU A 69 -8.79 -11.15 1.99
CA GLU A 69 -7.86 -12.27 2.16
C GLU A 69 -7.99 -12.94 3.55
N ASP A 70 -9.22 -13.09 4.07
CA ASP A 70 -9.51 -13.71 5.38
C ASP A 70 -8.72 -13.11 6.56
N TYR A 71 -8.57 -11.78 6.60
CA TYR A 71 -7.80 -11.04 7.63
C TYR A 71 -6.30 -11.35 7.64
N HIS A 72 -5.77 -11.92 6.56
CA HIS A 72 -4.34 -12.07 6.38
C HIS A 72 -3.72 -10.75 5.94
N PHE A 73 -2.64 -10.31 6.59
CA PHE A 73 -1.97 -9.07 6.22
C PHE A 73 -1.28 -9.22 4.84
N PRO A 74 -1.65 -8.42 3.84
CA PRO A 74 -1.15 -8.55 2.48
C PRO A 74 0.27 -7.97 2.35
N LEU A 75 1.27 -8.63 2.92
CA LEU A 75 2.66 -8.16 2.99
C LEU A 75 3.25 -7.80 1.61
N ARG A 76 2.92 -8.58 0.58
CA ARG A 76 3.35 -8.31 -0.81
C ARG A 76 2.76 -6.99 -1.34
N TYR A 77 1.51 -6.70 -1.01
CA TYR A 77 0.85 -5.45 -1.41
C TYR A 77 1.37 -4.24 -0.62
N PHE A 78 1.62 -4.43 0.68
CA PHE A 78 2.25 -3.39 1.50
C PHE A 78 3.60 -2.96 0.93
N LEU A 79 4.42 -3.92 0.52
CA LEU A 79 5.73 -3.62 -0.06
C LEU A 79 5.62 -2.93 -1.43
N TYR A 80 4.65 -3.33 -2.27
CA TYR A 80 4.37 -2.66 -3.54
C TYR A 80 3.97 -1.19 -3.35
N ILE A 81 3.16 -0.91 -2.32
CA ILE A 81 2.75 0.46 -1.97
C ILE A 81 3.97 1.25 -1.46
N GLY A 82 4.82 0.63 -0.64
CA GLY A 82 6.07 1.24 -0.19
C GLY A 82 7.01 1.61 -1.35
N ILE A 83 7.21 0.70 -2.30
CA ILE A 83 8.01 0.96 -3.50
C ILE A 83 7.40 2.13 -4.30
N THR A 84 6.09 2.07 -4.58
CA THR A 84 5.42 3.13 -5.34
C THR A 84 5.47 4.48 -4.64
N ALA A 85 5.33 4.52 -3.32
CA ALA A 85 5.45 5.73 -2.51
C ALA A 85 6.86 6.33 -2.58
N MET A 86 7.91 5.50 -2.46
CA MET A 86 9.31 5.98 -2.57
C MET A 86 9.62 6.48 -3.98
N VAL A 87 9.17 5.78 -5.01
CA VAL A 87 9.34 6.23 -6.41
C VAL A 87 8.64 7.57 -6.63
N ARG A 88 7.41 7.73 -6.12
CA ARG A 88 6.67 9.01 -6.23
C ARG A 88 7.36 10.14 -5.46
N LEU A 89 7.93 9.86 -4.29
CA LEU A 89 8.68 10.84 -3.51
C LEU A 89 9.88 11.38 -4.30
N VAL A 90 10.64 10.51 -4.96
CA VAL A 90 11.79 10.91 -5.80
C VAL A 90 11.37 11.78 -6.98
N ILE A 91 10.21 11.52 -7.60
CA ILE A 91 9.72 12.29 -8.75
C ILE A 91 9.40 13.73 -8.34
N VAL A 92 8.89 13.96 -7.13
CA VAL A 92 8.48 15.29 -6.67
C VAL A 92 9.60 16.07 -5.99
N ASP A 93 10.51 15.38 -5.30
CA ASP A 93 11.55 15.98 -4.48
C ASP A 93 12.94 15.67 -5.04
N HIS A 94 13.39 16.51 -5.97
CA HIS A 94 14.66 16.33 -6.70
C HIS A 94 15.65 17.49 -6.54
N GLU A 95 15.64 18.21 -5.40
CA GLU A 95 16.43 19.44 -5.24
C GLU A 95 17.90 19.19 -4.87
N HIS A 96 18.23 18.04 -4.27
CA HIS A 96 19.58 17.70 -3.84
C HIS A 96 20.03 16.34 -4.36
N ALA A 97 21.17 16.33 -5.08
CA ALA A 97 21.72 15.12 -5.69
C ALA A 97 22.05 14.00 -4.68
N ILE A 98 22.38 14.36 -3.43
CA ILE A 98 22.68 13.40 -2.37
C ILE A 98 21.42 12.69 -1.87
N ASP A 99 20.30 13.40 -1.73
CA ASP A 99 19.04 12.81 -1.29
C ASP A 99 18.48 11.85 -2.35
N THR A 100 18.60 12.22 -3.63
CA THR A 100 18.26 11.34 -4.75
C THR A 100 19.06 10.04 -4.73
N LEU A 101 20.36 10.09 -4.38
CA LEU A 101 21.19 8.89 -4.25
C LEU A 101 20.70 7.98 -3.12
N ILE A 102 20.37 8.56 -1.96
CA ILE A 102 19.85 7.81 -0.80
C ILE A 102 18.49 7.20 -1.13
N PHE A 103 17.59 7.95 -1.77
CA PHE A 103 16.28 7.42 -2.17
C PHE A 103 16.41 6.28 -3.19
N SER A 104 17.34 6.38 -4.15
CA SER A 104 17.64 5.29 -5.07
C SER A 104 18.14 4.03 -4.35
N LEU A 105 18.98 4.20 -3.32
CA LEU A 105 19.45 3.08 -2.49
C LEU A 105 18.28 2.44 -1.70
N ILE A 106 17.36 3.25 -1.17
CA ILE A 106 16.19 2.72 -0.45
C ILE A 106 15.27 1.94 -1.41
N ILE A 107 15.04 2.44 -2.62
CA ILE A 107 14.27 1.73 -3.65
C ILE A 107 14.94 0.39 -3.98
N LEU A 108 16.27 0.35 -4.12
CA LEU A 108 17.02 -0.88 -4.35
C LEU A 108 16.80 -1.89 -3.21
N ILE A 109 16.88 -1.46 -1.95
CA ILE A 109 16.64 -2.31 -0.78
C ILE A 109 15.20 -2.84 -0.79
N LEU A 110 14.20 -2.00 -1.07
CA LEU A 110 12.80 -2.42 -1.14
C LEU A 110 12.56 -3.47 -2.23
N ILE A 111 13.19 -3.32 -3.40
CA ILE A 111 13.13 -4.29 -4.49
C ILE A 111 13.79 -5.62 -4.07
N ILE A 112 14.92 -5.58 -3.37
CA ILE A 112 15.58 -6.78 -2.84
C ILE A 112 14.67 -7.48 -1.83
N CYS A 113 14.05 -6.74 -0.90
CA CYS A 113 13.06 -7.30 0.02
C CYS A 113 11.88 -7.94 -0.72
N TYR A 114 11.42 -7.31 -1.80
CA TYR A 114 10.33 -7.84 -2.63
C TYR A 114 10.75 -9.13 -3.32
N PHE A 115 11.97 -9.18 -3.82
CA PHE A 115 12.55 -10.35 -4.45
C PHE A 115 12.67 -11.52 -3.47
N ILE A 116 13.12 -11.27 -2.24
CA ILE A 116 13.22 -12.30 -1.18
C ILE A 116 11.83 -12.87 -0.85
N ILE A 117 10.83 -12.00 -0.65
CA ILE A 117 9.46 -12.41 -0.35
C ILE A 117 8.84 -13.16 -1.54
N ASN A 118 9.22 -12.80 -2.77
CA ASN A 118 8.74 -13.47 -3.98
C ASN A 118 9.38 -14.85 -4.18
N ILE A 119 10.69 -14.98 -3.91
CA ILE A 119 11.43 -16.23 -4.03
C ILE A 119 11.05 -17.21 -2.94
N THR A 120 10.78 -16.75 -1.72
CA THR A 120 10.33 -17.62 -0.64
C THR A 120 8.92 -18.09 -0.96
N PRO A 121 8.71 -19.32 -1.46
CA PRO A 121 7.37 -19.82 -1.61
C PRO A 121 6.86 -19.97 -0.18
N LEU A 122 5.70 -19.39 0.15
CA LEU A 122 4.94 -19.88 1.28
C LEU A 122 4.56 -21.32 0.93
N GLU A 123 5.46 -22.28 1.16
CA GLU A 123 5.10 -23.69 1.27
C GLU A 123 4.08 -23.75 2.40
N ARG A 124 2.80 -23.72 2.04
CA ARG A 124 1.84 -24.53 2.76
C ARG A 124 2.05 -25.95 2.23
N PRO A 125 2.70 -26.86 2.97
CA PRO A 125 2.50 -28.27 2.71
C PRO A 125 1.07 -28.58 3.16
N LEU A 126 0.08 -28.40 2.28
CA LEU A 126 -1.18 -29.13 2.45
C LEU A 126 -0.99 -30.53 1.86
N ARG A 127 -0.14 -31.32 2.54
CA ARG A 127 -0.06 -32.76 2.32
C ARG A 127 -0.98 -33.44 3.33
N SER A 128 -2.20 -33.74 2.88
CA SER A 128 -2.95 -34.88 3.38
C SER A 128 -3.82 -35.39 2.21
N TRP A 129 -3.29 -36.19 1.27
CA TRP A 129 -3.04 -37.63 1.42
C TRP A 129 -4.22 -38.44 2.01
N PHE A 130 -5.46 -37.93 2.06
CA PHE A 130 -6.62 -38.73 2.53
C PHE A 130 -7.95 -38.42 1.82
N SER A 131 -7.98 -38.46 0.49
CA SER A 131 -9.24 -38.79 -0.20
C SER A 131 -8.98 -39.41 -1.56
N ASN A 132 -8.28 -40.55 -1.57
CA ASN A 132 -8.40 -41.50 -2.67
C ASN A 132 -8.22 -42.92 -2.13
N LYS A 133 -9.21 -43.38 -1.36
CA LYS A 133 -9.37 -44.80 -1.04
C LYS A 133 -10.80 -45.10 -0.58
N LYS A 134 -11.78 -44.95 -1.48
CA LYS A 134 -13.06 -45.71 -1.44
C LYS A 134 -13.58 -45.91 -2.88
N GLU A 135 -12.76 -46.54 -3.72
CA GLU A 135 -13.26 -47.47 -4.72
C GLU A 135 -12.91 -48.87 -4.21
N GLY A 136 -13.91 -49.72 -4.03
CA GLY A 136 -13.73 -51.10 -3.56
C GLY A 136 -14.81 -51.58 -2.59
N ASN A 137 -16.06 -51.66 -3.08
CA ASN A 137 -16.86 -52.89 -3.02
C ASN A 137 -18.10 -52.76 -3.92
#